data_AF-A0A1E5BGU3-F1
#
_entry.id   AF-A0A1E5BGU3-F1
#
_cell.length_a   1.000
_cell.length_b   1.000
_cell.length_c   1.000
_cell.angle_alpha   90.00
_cell.angle_beta   90.00
_cell.angle_gamma   90.00
#
_symmetry.space_group_name_H-M   'P 1'
#
loop_
_entity.id
_entity.type
_entity.pdbx_description
1 polymer ?
#
loop_
_entity_poly.entity_id
_entity_poly.type
_entity_poly.pdbx_seq_one_letter_code
_entity_poly.pdbx_strand_id
1 'polypeptide(L)'
;MHTIEQLKNGQLKGVKRLTMSQQLTEFPLEILQLADTLEILDISNNQLKDLPDELEQLVNLKILFASQNQFTHLPEVLGRCPQLEMVGFKDNQITEVSEHSLPKQLRWLILTDNDIEVLPSALGHRPRLQKLALAGNKIQQLPDSMSQLNNLELIRLSANQLTEFPKPLLSLPRLAWLAFAGNPFCENNKLTTQVPQVSSDSYQLNQVLGQGASGIISHADWLNEEYDFPKHVAVKVFKGAVTSDGYPQDELHACLQTGRHPNLVKSIAQVNEENYLSLVMELIPENYFNLGLAPSLQSCTRDTFKPDFQLGIHEIKSIVEQMTGVFNHLHENKVCHGDLYAHNVLINSDNHMIFGDFGAASTYGYLPREQQLAIKAIESRSLSFFIDDLLSICKPGDIDSDHFKALSKSAKMAFSG
;
A
#
# COMPACT_ATOMS: atom_id res chain seq x y z
N MET A 1 -7.44 -23.61 -4.68
CA MET A 1 -8.48 -23.36 -3.68
C MET A 1 -8.90 -24.68 -3.08
N HIS A 2 -9.11 -24.76 -1.77
CA HIS A 2 -9.60 -25.96 -1.10
C HIS A 2 -11.13 -25.95 -1.05
N THR A 3 -11.73 -27.13 -0.85
CA THR A 3 -13.18 -27.30 -0.82
C THR A 3 -13.67 -27.85 0.53
N ILE A 4 -14.93 -27.58 0.87
CA ILE A 4 -15.65 -28.17 2.00
C ILE A 4 -15.66 -29.69 1.89
N GLU A 5 -15.78 -30.26 0.69
CA GLU A 5 -15.77 -31.71 0.50
C GLU A 5 -14.42 -32.31 0.89
N GLN A 6 -13.30 -31.70 0.48
CA GLN A 6 -11.96 -32.11 0.91
C GLN A 6 -11.81 -32.04 2.44
N LEU A 7 -12.38 -30.99 3.06
CA LEU A 7 -12.37 -30.82 4.51
C LEU A 7 -13.18 -31.92 5.20
N LYS A 8 -14.42 -32.16 4.78
CA LYS A 8 -15.32 -33.19 5.32
C LYS A 8 -14.78 -34.62 5.16
N ASN A 9 -14.06 -34.87 4.07
CA ASN A 9 -13.43 -36.16 3.80
C ASN A 9 -12.07 -36.32 4.50
N GLY A 10 -11.65 -35.36 5.33
CA GLY A 10 -10.40 -35.42 6.10
C GLY A 10 -9.12 -35.27 5.27
N GLN A 11 -9.22 -34.87 4.00
CA GLN A 11 -8.08 -34.75 3.07
C GLN A 11 -7.18 -33.56 3.41
N LEU A 12 -7.67 -32.62 4.23
CA LEU A 12 -6.96 -31.42 4.66
C LEU A 12 -6.33 -31.56 6.05
N LYS A 13 -6.28 -32.78 6.62
CA LYS A 13 -5.70 -32.98 7.94
C LYS A 13 -4.23 -32.57 7.96
N GLY A 14 -3.86 -31.70 8.90
CA GLY A 14 -2.49 -31.24 9.10
C GLY A 14 -2.06 -30.06 8.24
N VAL A 15 -2.95 -29.48 7.42
CA VAL A 15 -2.61 -28.27 6.66
C VAL A 15 -2.37 -27.09 7.59
N LYS A 16 -1.39 -26.27 7.21
CA LYS A 16 -1.10 -24.99 7.87
C LYS A 16 -1.81 -23.80 7.23
N ARG A 17 -2.21 -23.94 5.96
CA ARG A 17 -2.88 -22.90 5.19
C ARG A 17 -4.14 -23.46 4.57
N LEU A 18 -5.28 -22.85 4.88
CA LEU A 18 -6.56 -23.15 4.28
C LEU A 18 -7.09 -21.90 3.56
N THR A 19 -7.28 -22.01 2.25
CA THR A 19 -8.02 -21.04 1.43
C THR A 19 -9.31 -21.67 0.92
N MET A 20 -10.46 -21.05 1.17
CA MET A 20 -11.79 -21.53 0.78
C MET A 20 -12.67 -20.38 0.28
N SER A 21 -13.09 -20.45 -0.98
CA SER A 21 -14.07 -19.55 -1.60
C SER A 21 -15.08 -20.41 -2.34
N GLN A 22 -16.24 -20.60 -1.72
CA GLN A 22 -17.30 -21.48 -2.21
C GLN A 22 -18.69 -20.89 -1.99
N GLN A 23 -18.81 -19.55 -2.02
CA GLN A 23 -20.07 -18.85 -1.79
C GLN A 23 -20.68 -19.20 -0.41
N LEU A 24 -19.82 -19.35 0.60
CA LEU A 24 -20.23 -19.74 1.95
C LEU A 24 -21.12 -18.67 2.58
N THR A 25 -22.30 -19.05 3.06
CA THR A 25 -23.18 -18.15 3.83
C THR A 25 -22.93 -18.25 5.34
N GLU A 26 -22.33 -19.35 5.78
CA GLU A 26 -21.99 -19.64 7.18
C GLU A 26 -20.57 -20.20 7.27
N PHE A 27 -19.92 -19.99 8.41
CA PHE A 27 -18.59 -20.52 8.66
C PHE A 27 -18.65 -22.06 8.79
N PRO A 28 -17.86 -22.82 8.00
CA PRO A 28 -17.82 -24.27 8.12
C PRO A 28 -17.13 -24.69 9.41
N LEU A 29 -17.89 -25.14 10.42
CA LEU A 29 -17.35 -25.59 11.71
C LEU A 29 -16.37 -26.78 11.57
N GLU A 30 -16.39 -27.50 10.45
CA GLU A 30 -15.40 -28.53 10.16
C GLU A 30 -13.97 -27.98 10.07
N ILE A 31 -13.78 -26.66 9.87
CA ILE A 31 -12.45 -26.03 9.88
C ILE A 31 -11.79 -26.19 11.26
N LEU A 32 -12.60 -26.27 12.33
CA LEU A 32 -12.13 -26.45 13.69
C LEU A 32 -11.41 -27.79 13.90
N GLN A 33 -11.62 -28.78 13.02
CA GLN A 33 -10.86 -30.03 13.02
C GLN A 33 -9.37 -29.83 12.71
N LEU A 34 -8.98 -28.64 12.24
CA LEU A 34 -7.61 -28.24 11.94
C LEU A 34 -6.97 -27.40 13.06
N ALA A 35 -7.60 -27.30 14.23
CA ALA A 35 -7.15 -26.47 15.36
C ALA A 35 -5.67 -26.68 15.73
N ASP A 36 -5.17 -27.92 15.63
CA ASP A 36 -3.81 -28.27 16.00
C ASP A 36 -2.76 -27.83 14.97
N THR A 37 -3.14 -27.46 13.74
CA THR A 37 -2.17 -27.17 12.66
C THR A 37 -2.41 -25.89 11.87
N LEU A 38 -3.63 -25.37 11.85
CA LEU A 38 -3.97 -24.25 10.98
C LEU A 38 -3.36 -22.93 11.48
N GLU A 39 -2.51 -22.33 10.64
CA GLU A 39 -1.83 -21.05 10.93
C GLU A 39 -2.38 -19.90 10.08
N ILE A 40 -2.86 -20.19 8.86
CA ILE A 40 -3.37 -19.20 7.90
C ILE A 40 -4.73 -19.64 7.38
N LEU A 41 -5.75 -18.83 7.63
CA LEU A 41 -7.10 -19.03 7.12
C LEU A 41 -7.49 -17.89 6.17
N ASP A 42 -7.89 -18.25 4.96
CA ASP A 42 -8.42 -17.32 3.97
C ASP A 42 -9.79 -17.80 3.50
N ILE A 43 -10.83 -17.10 3.96
CA ILE A 43 -12.24 -17.30 3.67
C ILE A 43 -12.79 -16.10 2.88
N SER A 44 -11.93 -15.40 2.14
CA SER A 44 -12.32 -14.28 1.29
C SER A 44 -13.20 -14.74 0.12
N ASN A 45 -13.99 -13.82 -0.45
CA ASN A 45 -14.91 -14.08 -1.57
C ASN A 45 -15.99 -15.12 -1.21
N ASN A 46 -16.71 -14.86 -0.12
CA ASN A 46 -17.86 -15.63 0.32
C ASN A 46 -19.01 -14.67 0.68
N GLN A 47 -20.01 -15.14 1.43
CA GLN A 47 -21.19 -14.37 1.86
C GLN A 47 -21.34 -14.42 3.39
N LEU A 48 -20.22 -14.52 4.10
CA LEU A 48 -20.19 -14.63 5.56
C LEU A 48 -20.57 -13.29 6.19
N LYS A 49 -21.33 -13.37 7.27
CA LYS A 49 -21.76 -12.19 8.05
C LYS A 49 -21.15 -12.14 9.45
N ASP A 50 -20.73 -13.30 9.96
CA ASP A 50 -20.09 -13.41 11.26
C ASP A 50 -19.13 -14.61 11.31
N LEU A 51 -18.35 -14.70 12.39
CA LEU A 51 -17.50 -15.83 12.73
C LEU A 51 -17.96 -16.44 14.06
N PRO A 52 -17.96 -17.78 14.18
CA PRO A 52 -18.40 -18.45 15.39
C PRO A 52 -17.43 -18.23 16.55
N ASP A 53 -17.94 -18.23 17.78
CA ASP A 53 -17.13 -18.08 19.00
C ASP A 53 -16.07 -19.18 19.11
N GLU A 54 -16.35 -20.36 18.56
CA GLU A 54 -15.44 -21.50 18.51
C GLU A 54 -14.18 -21.27 17.67
N LEU A 55 -14.10 -20.19 16.88
CA LEU A 55 -12.89 -19.84 16.12
C LEU A 55 -11.67 -19.68 17.04
N GLU A 56 -11.88 -19.30 18.30
CA GLU A 56 -10.80 -19.21 19.31
C GLU A 56 -10.09 -20.54 19.58
N GLN A 57 -10.71 -21.69 19.23
CA GLN A 57 -10.11 -23.02 19.32
C GLN A 57 -8.94 -23.21 18.33
N LEU A 58 -8.86 -22.39 17.28
CA LEU A 58 -7.72 -22.39 16.35
C LEU A 58 -6.51 -21.70 17.00
N VAL A 59 -5.95 -22.32 18.03
CA VAL A 59 -4.90 -21.73 18.90
C VAL A 59 -3.60 -21.37 18.18
N ASN A 60 -3.37 -21.94 16.99
CA ASN A 60 -2.21 -21.68 16.13
C ASN A 60 -2.50 -20.66 15.02
N LEU A 61 -3.73 -20.15 14.91
CA LEU A 61 -4.11 -19.22 13.85
C LEU A 61 -3.40 -17.87 14.05
N LYS A 62 -2.61 -17.49 13.04
CA LYS A 62 -1.83 -16.25 13.01
C LYS A 62 -2.40 -15.24 12.03
N ILE A 63 -3.03 -15.71 10.95
CA ILE A 63 -3.47 -14.89 9.83
C ILE A 63 -4.88 -15.28 9.43
N LEU A 64 -5.78 -14.29 9.40
CA LEU A 64 -7.13 -14.43 8.91
C LEU A 64 -7.43 -13.40 7.81
N PHE A 65 -7.84 -13.89 6.63
CA PHE A 65 -8.42 -13.08 5.57
C PHE A 65 -9.88 -13.46 5.34
N ALA A 66 -10.76 -12.46 5.35
CA ALA A 66 -12.20 -12.58 5.16
C ALA A 66 -12.72 -11.43 4.26
N SER A 67 -11.91 -11.00 3.30
CA SER A 67 -12.25 -9.91 2.37
C SER A 67 -13.37 -10.30 1.41
N GLN A 68 -14.15 -9.35 0.88
CA GLN A 68 -15.26 -9.62 -0.05
C GLN A 68 -16.27 -10.61 0.56
N ASN A 69 -16.86 -10.20 1.69
CA ASN A 69 -17.92 -10.91 2.41
C ASN A 69 -19.05 -9.91 2.75
N GLN A 70 -19.89 -10.21 3.74
CA GLN A 70 -21.04 -9.39 4.14
C GLN A 70 -20.97 -9.04 5.65
N PHE A 71 -19.76 -8.88 6.20
CA PHE A 71 -19.59 -8.50 7.60
C PHE A 71 -20.04 -7.05 7.83
N THR A 72 -20.89 -6.82 8.83
CA THR A 72 -21.33 -5.49 9.27
C THR A 72 -20.62 -5.01 10.54
N HIS A 73 -19.92 -5.90 11.22
CA HIS A 73 -19.08 -5.64 12.38
C HIS A 73 -17.79 -6.46 12.28
N LEU A 74 -16.73 -6.01 12.95
CA LEU A 74 -15.54 -6.84 13.12
C LEU A 74 -15.80 -7.87 14.24
N PRO A 75 -15.76 -9.20 13.98
CA PRO A 75 -16.18 -10.20 14.96
C PRO A 75 -15.33 -10.18 16.25
N GLU A 76 -15.98 -10.24 17.41
CA GLU A 76 -15.29 -10.14 18.71
C GLU A 76 -14.40 -11.36 19.01
N VAL A 77 -14.71 -12.53 18.43
CA VAL A 77 -13.90 -13.74 18.59
C VAL A 77 -12.44 -13.55 18.19
N LEU A 78 -12.17 -12.62 17.24
CA LEU A 78 -10.82 -12.31 16.80
C LEU A 78 -9.92 -11.84 17.96
N GLY A 79 -10.46 -11.06 18.90
CA GLY A 79 -9.69 -10.60 20.06
C GLY A 79 -9.36 -11.70 21.06
N ARG A 80 -10.05 -12.84 20.98
CA ARG A 80 -9.83 -14.02 21.83
C ARG A 80 -8.84 -15.02 21.21
N CYS A 81 -8.56 -14.92 19.91
CA CYS A 81 -7.54 -15.74 19.24
C CYS A 81 -6.13 -15.38 19.76
N PRO A 82 -5.41 -16.32 20.41
CA PRO A 82 -4.21 -15.99 21.19
C PRO A 82 -2.97 -15.62 20.33
N GLN A 83 -2.88 -16.16 19.12
CA GLN A 83 -1.75 -15.95 18.20
C GLN A 83 -2.08 -15.08 16.98
N LEU A 84 -3.33 -14.61 16.87
CA LEU A 84 -3.78 -13.87 15.70
C LEU A 84 -3.07 -12.51 15.63
N GLU A 85 -2.29 -12.32 14.57
CA GLU A 85 -1.47 -11.13 14.36
C GLU A 85 -1.80 -10.39 13.06
N MET A 86 -2.47 -11.03 12.09
CA MET A 86 -2.91 -10.39 10.86
C MET A 86 -4.38 -10.64 10.58
N VAL A 87 -5.11 -9.54 10.38
CA VAL A 87 -6.55 -9.56 10.16
C VAL A 87 -6.86 -8.71 8.93
N GLY A 88 -7.52 -9.30 7.94
CA GLY A 88 -7.96 -8.56 6.75
C GLY A 88 -9.42 -8.82 6.39
N PHE A 89 -10.20 -7.74 6.37
CA PHE A 89 -11.63 -7.71 6.05
C PHE A 89 -11.88 -6.63 4.98
N LYS A 90 -11.08 -6.59 3.92
CA LYS A 90 -11.26 -5.61 2.84
C LYS A 90 -12.60 -5.84 2.14
N ASP A 91 -13.27 -4.76 1.72
CA ASP A 91 -14.47 -4.84 0.86
C ASP A 91 -15.58 -5.67 1.55
N ASN A 92 -16.05 -5.13 2.67
CA ASN A 92 -17.17 -5.63 3.47
C ASN A 92 -18.13 -4.45 3.73
N GLN A 93 -19.01 -4.56 4.72
CA GLN A 93 -19.97 -3.51 5.11
C GLN A 93 -19.78 -3.12 6.59
N ILE A 94 -18.54 -3.22 7.10
CA ILE A 94 -18.26 -3.05 8.53
C ILE A 94 -18.54 -1.61 8.92
N THR A 95 -19.48 -1.41 9.83
CA THR A 95 -19.77 -0.11 10.46
C THR A 95 -19.23 -0.05 11.89
N GLU A 96 -19.07 -1.19 12.55
CA GLU A 96 -18.68 -1.29 13.95
C GLU A 96 -17.38 -2.09 14.15
N VAL A 97 -16.45 -1.51 14.91
CA VAL A 97 -15.23 -2.16 15.37
C VAL A 97 -15.21 -2.13 16.89
N SER A 98 -15.69 -3.22 17.52
CA SER A 98 -15.66 -3.37 18.98
C SER A 98 -14.22 -3.41 19.50
N GLU A 99 -13.97 -2.88 20.70
CA GLU A 99 -12.66 -3.00 21.35
C GLU A 99 -12.25 -4.45 21.62
N HIS A 100 -13.23 -5.35 21.75
CA HIS A 100 -13.02 -6.78 21.97
C HIS A 100 -12.66 -7.53 20.68
N SER A 101 -12.87 -6.93 19.51
CA SER A 101 -12.51 -7.54 18.22
C SER A 101 -11.03 -7.45 17.88
N LEU A 102 -10.23 -6.71 18.65
CA LEU A 102 -8.82 -6.43 18.34
C LEU A 102 -7.87 -7.42 19.03
N PRO A 103 -7.18 -8.31 18.28
CA PRO A 103 -6.22 -9.25 18.87
C PRO A 103 -5.12 -8.56 19.67
N LYS A 104 -4.66 -9.20 20.74
CA LYS A 104 -3.54 -8.66 21.55
C LYS A 104 -2.21 -8.66 20.79
N GLN A 105 -2.02 -9.61 19.87
CA GLN A 105 -0.82 -9.75 19.04
C GLN A 105 -0.91 -9.02 17.70
N LEU A 106 -1.95 -8.20 17.49
CA LEU A 106 -2.24 -7.56 16.21
C LEU A 106 -1.04 -6.73 15.71
N ARG A 107 -0.58 -7.10 14.51
CA ARG A 107 0.54 -6.50 13.78
C ARG A 107 0.08 -5.85 12.48
N TRP A 108 -0.93 -6.43 11.83
CA TRP A 108 -1.46 -5.95 10.56
C TRP A 108 -2.99 -6.00 10.57
N LEU A 109 -3.63 -4.85 10.39
CA LEU A 109 -5.07 -4.72 10.24
C LEU A 109 -5.44 -4.09 8.89
N ILE A 110 -6.27 -4.78 8.10
CA ILE A 110 -6.83 -4.28 6.84
C ILE A 110 -8.35 -4.22 6.98
N LEU A 111 -8.89 -3.01 6.96
CA LEU A 111 -10.33 -2.71 6.95
C LEU A 111 -10.70 -1.78 5.79
N THR A 112 -9.87 -1.77 4.74
CA THR A 112 -10.09 -1.01 3.50
C THR A 112 -11.46 -1.31 2.88
N ASP A 113 -12.11 -0.31 2.29
CA ASP A 113 -13.42 -0.43 1.63
C ASP A 113 -14.49 -1.02 2.59
N ASN A 114 -14.84 -0.25 3.60
CA ASN A 114 -15.90 -0.57 4.57
C ASN A 114 -16.70 0.72 4.88
N ASP A 115 -17.58 0.68 5.88
CA ASP A 115 -18.46 1.79 6.28
C ASP A 115 -18.11 2.32 7.68
N ILE A 116 -16.86 2.21 8.12
CA ILE A 116 -16.45 2.54 9.50
C ILE A 116 -16.46 4.05 9.70
N GLU A 117 -17.20 4.53 10.70
CA GLU A 117 -17.24 5.94 11.09
C GLU A 117 -16.31 6.27 12.27
N VAL A 118 -16.17 5.33 13.21
CA VAL A 118 -15.43 5.50 14.46
C VAL A 118 -14.57 4.28 14.73
N LEU A 119 -13.31 4.52 15.12
CA LEU A 119 -12.40 3.48 15.59
C LEU A 119 -12.34 3.48 17.14
N PRO A 120 -12.28 2.29 17.78
CA PRO A 120 -12.20 2.21 19.22
C PRO A 120 -10.84 2.71 19.74
N SER A 121 -10.84 3.37 20.90
CA SER A 121 -9.60 3.82 21.56
C SER A 121 -8.65 2.67 21.90
N ALA A 122 -9.15 1.45 22.03
CA ALA A 122 -8.38 0.22 22.23
C ALA A 122 -7.38 -0.08 21.10
N LEU A 123 -7.58 0.50 19.90
CA LEU A 123 -6.64 0.36 18.77
C LEU A 123 -5.27 0.94 19.10
N GLY A 124 -5.21 2.10 19.75
CA GLY A 124 -3.96 2.72 20.22
C GLY A 124 -3.16 1.84 21.20
N HIS A 125 -3.82 0.89 21.86
CA HIS A 125 -3.23 -0.03 22.82
C HIS A 125 -2.76 -1.35 22.18
N ARG A 126 -2.53 -1.40 20.86
CA ARG A 126 -1.95 -2.55 20.15
C ARG A 126 -0.46 -2.31 19.89
N PRO A 127 0.43 -2.68 20.84
CA PRO A 127 1.83 -2.26 20.78
C PRO A 127 2.63 -2.87 19.62
N ARG A 128 2.10 -3.92 18.97
CA ARG A 128 2.74 -4.58 17.82
C ARG A 128 2.24 -4.09 16.47
N LEU A 129 1.23 -3.23 16.42
CA LEU A 129 0.62 -2.81 15.16
C LEU A 129 1.66 -2.05 14.30
N GLN A 130 1.94 -2.59 13.11
CA GLN A 130 2.89 -2.06 12.13
C GLN A 130 2.19 -1.52 10.88
N LYS A 131 1.09 -2.15 10.48
CA LYS A 131 0.38 -1.83 9.24
C LYS A 131 -1.13 -1.69 9.49
N LEU A 132 -1.67 -0.53 9.12
CA LEU A 132 -3.08 -0.19 9.30
C LEU A 132 -3.67 0.37 8.00
N ALA A 133 -4.48 -0.42 7.31
CA ALA A 133 -5.14 0.01 6.07
C ALA A 133 -6.62 0.28 6.33
N LEU A 134 -7.01 1.55 6.19
CA LEU A 134 -8.34 2.09 6.50
C LEU A 134 -8.91 2.92 5.33
N ALA A 135 -8.30 2.86 4.15
CA ALA A 135 -8.77 3.64 3.01
C ALA A 135 -10.20 3.24 2.59
N GLY A 136 -10.98 4.16 2.06
CA GLY A 136 -12.35 3.88 1.61
C GLY A 136 -13.30 3.56 2.77
N ASN A 137 -13.31 4.40 3.80
CA ASN A 137 -14.22 4.30 4.94
C ASN A 137 -14.94 5.65 5.16
N LYS A 138 -15.67 5.78 6.28
CA LYS A 138 -16.40 7.00 6.65
C LYS A 138 -15.80 7.66 7.90
N ILE A 139 -14.51 7.43 8.17
CA ILE A 139 -13.87 7.85 9.42
C ILE A 139 -13.80 9.38 9.47
N GLN A 140 -14.38 9.96 10.51
CA GLN A 140 -14.44 11.41 10.70
C GLN A 140 -13.27 11.93 11.53
N GLN A 141 -12.80 11.14 12.49
CA GLN A 141 -11.67 11.46 13.37
C GLN A 141 -10.94 10.18 13.78
N LEU A 142 -9.64 10.29 14.06
CA LEU A 142 -8.86 9.21 14.66
C LEU A 142 -8.84 9.35 16.20
N PRO A 143 -8.86 8.24 16.96
CA PRO A 143 -8.77 8.31 18.42
C PRO A 143 -7.38 8.81 18.87
N ASP A 144 -7.34 9.67 19.88
CA ASP A 144 -6.09 10.24 20.42
C ASP A 144 -5.09 9.17 20.88
N SER A 145 -5.58 8.00 21.29
CA SER A 145 -4.74 6.86 21.68
C SER A 145 -3.84 6.35 20.55
N MET A 146 -4.10 6.68 19.28
CA MET A 146 -3.22 6.32 18.17
C MET A 146 -1.82 6.90 18.30
N SER A 147 -1.64 7.98 19.08
CA SER A 147 -0.31 8.51 19.44
C SER A 147 0.59 7.49 20.16
N GLN A 148 0.01 6.40 20.70
CA GLN A 148 0.74 5.35 21.41
C GLN A 148 1.25 4.22 20.49
N LEU A 149 0.93 4.26 19.20
CA LEU A 149 1.30 3.23 18.23
C LEU A 149 2.77 3.35 17.78
N ASN A 150 3.69 3.16 18.72
CA ASN A 150 5.13 3.35 18.52
C ASN A 150 5.75 2.44 17.45
N ASN A 151 5.06 1.36 17.08
CA ASN A 151 5.50 0.43 16.04
C ASN A 151 4.80 0.60 14.68
N LEU A 152 3.85 1.55 14.57
CA LEU A 152 3.14 1.78 13.32
C LEU A 152 4.08 2.39 12.28
N GLU A 153 4.22 1.72 11.15
CA GLU A 153 5.09 2.10 10.05
C GLU A 153 4.30 2.54 8.82
N LEU A 154 3.14 1.91 8.57
CA LEU A 154 2.28 2.22 7.43
C LEU A 154 0.85 2.48 7.87
N ILE A 155 0.28 3.59 7.41
CA ILE A 155 -1.15 3.89 7.53
C ILE A 155 -1.73 4.41 6.23
N ARG A 156 -2.88 3.84 5.81
CA ARG A 156 -3.67 4.33 4.66
C ARG A 156 -5.01 4.86 5.17
N LEU A 157 -5.24 6.16 5.00
CA LEU A 157 -6.44 6.90 5.41
C LEU A 157 -7.17 7.56 4.24
N SER A 158 -6.73 7.31 3.01
CA SER A 158 -7.32 7.93 1.83
C SER A 158 -8.82 7.63 1.71
N ALA A 159 -9.57 8.50 1.05
CA ALA A 159 -11.01 8.34 0.85
C ALA A 159 -11.77 8.06 2.17
N ASN A 160 -11.65 8.98 3.12
CA ASN A 160 -12.38 8.99 4.38
C ASN A 160 -13.13 10.33 4.55
N GLN A 161 -13.66 10.61 5.74
CA GLN A 161 -14.41 11.83 6.06
C GLN A 161 -13.68 12.71 7.08
N LEU A 162 -12.34 12.64 7.13
CA LEU A 162 -11.53 13.45 8.04
C LEU A 162 -11.66 14.94 7.68
N THR A 163 -12.18 15.74 8.61
CA THR A 163 -12.30 17.21 8.43
C THR A 163 -11.04 17.97 8.85
N GLU A 164 -10.12 17.30 9.54
CA GLU A 164 -8.83 17.86 9.95
C GLU A 164 -7.71 16.83 9.75
N PHE A 165 -6.49 17.33 9.54
CA PHE A 165 -5.31 16.47 9.46
C PHE A 165 -5.05 15.78 10.82
N PRO A 166 -4.83 14.46 10.87
CA PRO A 166 -4.65 13.71 12.11
C PRO A 166 -3.27 13.96 12.76
N LYS A 167 -3.17 15.03 13.54
CA LYS A 167 -1.96 15.42 14.28
C LYS A 167 -1.33 14.31 15.14
N PRO A 168 -2.07 13.40 15.80
CA PRO A 168 -1.47 12.32 16.59
C PRO A 168 -0.49 11.42 15.82
N LEU A 169 -0.58 11.37 14.49
CA LEU A 169 0.31 10.57 13.65
C LEU A 169 1.69 11.21 13.46
N LEU A 170 1.80 12.54 13.58
CA LEU A 170 3.03 13.29 13.29
C LEU A 170 4.17 12.97 14.27
N SER A 171 3.83 12.56 15.49
CA SER A 171 4.80 12.21 16.53
C SER A 171 5.18 10.73 16.53
N LEU A 172 4.61 9.90 15.66
CA LEU A 172 4.89 8.47 15.67
C LEU A 172 6.33 8.22 15.19
N PRO A 173 7.15 7.50 15.98
CA PRO A 173 8.60 7.41 15.74
C PRO A 173 8.96 6.53 14.54
N ARG A 174 8.08 5.60 14.16
CA ARG A 174 8.32 4.63 13.08
C ARG A 174 7.46 4.84 11.84
N LEU A 175 6.48 5.74 11.89
CA LEU A 175 5.59 6.00 10.76
C LEU A 175 6.41 6.52 9.58
N ALA A 176 6.30 5.84 8.44
CA ALA A 176 7.10 6.06 7.24
C ALA A 176 6.24 6.18 5.97
N TRP A 177 5.15 5.42 5.90
CA TRP A 177 4.23 5.41 4.77
C TRP A 177 2.86 5.92 5.23
N LEU A 178 2.47 7.08 4.70
CA LEU A 178 1.25 7.79 5.07
C LEU A 178 0.51 8.21 3.79
N ALA A 179 -0.72 7.74 3.63
CA ALA A 179 -1.64 8.16 2.58
C ALA A 179 -2.93 8.71 3.18
N PHE A 180 -3.40 9.86 2.71
CA PHE A 180 -4.60 10.53 3.25
C PHE A 180 -5.41 11.31 2.22
N ALA A 181 -5.12 11.15 0.93
CA ALA A 181 -5.83 11.88 -0.12
C ALA A 181 -7.34 11.59 -0.13
N GLY A 182 -8.14 12.49 -0.69
CA GLY A 182 -9.59 12.28 -0.77
C GLY A 182 -10.34 12.42 0.55
N ASN A 183 -9.76 13.10 1.54
CA ASN A 183 -10.46 13.51 2.76
C ASN A 183 -10.98 14.95 2.65
N PRO A 184 -12.05 15.33 3.36
CA PRO A 184 -12.59 16.69 3.36
C PRO A 184 -11.57 17.81 3.69
N PHE A 185 -10.54 17.53 4.49
CA PHE A 185 -9.48 18.52 4.77
C PHE A 185 -8.53 18.75 3.58
N CYS A 186 -8.56 17.89 2.55
CA CYS A 186 -7.74 18.04 1.36
C CYS A 186 -8.27 19.15 0.45
N GLU A 187 -7.44 20.14 0.15
CA GLU A 187 -7.79 21.15 -0.85
C GLU A 187 -7.44 20.66 -2.26
N ASN A 188 -8.47 20.44 -3.08
CA ASN A 188 -8.30 20.23 -4.52
C ASN A 188 -8.15 21.59 -5.21
N ASN A 189 -6.98 22.21 -5.05
CA ASN A 189 -6.66 23.40 -5.82
C ASN A 189 -6.65 23.05 -7.31
N LYS A 190 -7.34 23.86 -8.13
CA LYS A 190 -7.38 23.69 -9.58
C LYS A 190 -5.94 23.70 -10.11
N LEU A 191 -5.46 22.54 -10.56
CA LEU A 191 -4.14 22.40 -11.16
C LEU A 191 -3.99 23.38 -12.32
N THR A 192 -2.87 24.09 -12.37
CA THR A 192 -2.23 24.40 -13.64
C THR A 192 -1.77 23.07 -14.23
N THR A 193 -2.52 22.53 -15.19
CA THR A 193 -2.24 21.25 -15.85
C THR A 193 -0.87 21.31 -16.54
N GLN A 194 0.07 20.47 -16.10
CA GLN A 194 1.41 20.38 -16.71
C GLN A 194 1.43 19.56 -18.01
N VAL A 195 0.39 18.76 -18.25
CA VAL A 195 0.22 17.95 -19.46
C VAL A 195 -1.10 18.30 -20.17
N PRO A 196 -1.16 18.20 -21.50
CA PRO A 196 -2.39 18.43 -22.25
C PRO A 196 -3.48 17.43 -21.85
N GLN A 197 -4.72 17.90 -21.86
CA GLN A 197 -5.90 17.05 -21.84
C GLN A 197 -6.28 16.72 -23.29
N VAL A 198 -6.36 15.43 -23.60
CA VAL A 198 -6.64 14.89 -24.95
C VAL A 198 -7.90 14.02 -24.91
N SER A 199 -8.45 13.69 -26.08
CA SER A 199 -9.56 12.74 -26.18
C SER A 199 -9.07 11.29 -26.11
N SER A 200 -9.90 10.38 -25.63
CA SER A 200 -9.64 8.92 -25.65
C SER A 200 -9.38 8.37 -27.05
N ASP A 201 -9.90 9.01 -28.10
CA ASP A 201 -9.63 8.68 -29.51
C ASP A 201 -8.18 9.01 -29.96
N SER A 202 -7.39 9.67 -29.11
CA SER A 202 -6.00 10.04 -29.42
C SER A 202 -5.03 8.84 -29.41
N TYR A 203 -5.46 7.67 -28.97
CA TYR A 203 -4.67 6.45 -28.94
C TYR A 203 -5.52 5.20 -29.12
N GLN A 204 -4.90 4.10 -29.53
CA GLN A 204 -5.52 2.78 -29.60
C GLN A 204 -4.86 1.84 -28.59
N LEU A 205 -5.66 1.29 -27.67
CA LEU A 205 -5.17 0.32 -26.67
C LEU A 205 -4.90 -1.05 -27.32
N ASN A 206 -3.73 -1.63 -26.99
CA ASN A 206 -3.24 -2.91 -27.50
C ASN A 206 -3.21 -3.96 -26.37
N GLN A 207 -2.04 -4.54 -26.08
CA GLN A 207 -1.89 -5.51 -24.98
C GLN A 207 -1.84 -4.85 -23.60
N VAL A 208 -2.38 -5.55 -22.61
CA VAL A 208 -2.23 -5.21 -21.20
C VAL A 208 -0.78 -5.47 -20.76
N LEU A 209 -0.14 -4.46 -20.18
CA LEU A 209 1.20 -4.53 -19.60
C LEU A 209 1.15 -4.87 -18.11
N GLY A 210 0.10 -4.42 -17.41
CA GLY A 210 -0.12 -4.70 -16.00
C GLY A 210 -1.53 -4.34 -15.55
N GLN A 211 -1.98 -4.96 -14.47
CA GLN A 211 -3.27 -4.66 -13.86
C GLN A 211 -3.13 -4.66 -12.34
N GLY A 212 -3.66 -3.61 -11.70
CA GLY A 212 -3.68 -3.45 -10.25
C GLY A 212 -5.06 -3.00 -9.75
N ALA A 213 -5.15 -2.71 -8.45
CA ALA A 213 -6.37 -2.20 -7.84
C ALA A 213 -6.78 -0.81 -8.38
N SER A 214 -5.81 -0.01 -8.82
CA SER A 214 -6.02 1.35 -9.34
C SER A 214 -6.37 1.43 -10.82
N GLY A 215 -6.16 0.37 -11.60
CA GLY A 215 -6.43 0.40 -13.04
C GLY A 215 -5.76 -0.68 -13.86
N ILE A 216 -5.88 -0.55 -15.18
CA ILE A 216 -5.15 -1.35 -16.17
C ILE A 216 -4.13 -0.45 -16.86
N ILE A 217 -2.88 -0.89 -16.91
CA ILE A 217 -1.84 -0.30 -17.73
C ILE A 217 -1.74 -1.11 -19.02
N SER A 218 -1.92 -0.46 -20.16
CA SER A 218 -1.85 -1.09 -21.48
C SER A 218 -0.84 -0.38 -22.36
N HIS A 219 -0.23 -1.12 -23.26
CA HIS A 219 0.45 -0.55 -24.41
C HIS A 219 -0.59 0.12 -25.31
N ALA A 220 -0.27 1.25 -25.92
CA ALA A 220 -1.13 1.90 -26.89
C ALA A 220 -0.33 2.50 -28.05
N ASP A 221 -0.95 2.54 -29.22
CA ASP A 221 -0.45 3.29 -30.37
C ASP A 221 -1.01 4.72 -30.32
N TRP A 222 -0.14 5.71 -30.37
CA TRP A 222 -0.53 7.12 -30.38
C TRP A 222 -0.97 7.54 -31.78
N LEU A 223 -2.18 8.09 -31.89
CA LEU A 223 -2.83 8.42 -33.17
C LEU A 223 -2.95 9.94 -33.42
N ASN A 224 -2.82 10.76 -32.38
CA ASN A 224 -3.06 12.20 -32.48
C ASN A 224 -1.80 12.96 -32.96
N GLU A 225 -1.81 13.37 -34.23
CA GLU A 225 -0.71 14.11 -34.86
C GLU A 225 -0.57 15.57 -34.39
N GLU A 226 -1.51 16.12 -33.61
CA GLU A 226 -1.40 17.48 -33.05
C GLU A 226 -0.27 17.59 -32.00
N TYR A 227 0.12 16.47 -31.40
CA TYR A 227 1.15 16.40 -30.38
C TYR A 227 2.34 15.54 -30.85
N ASP A 228 3.55 16.06 -30.69
CA ASP A 228 4.80 15.36 -30.96
C ASP A 228 5.14 14.40 -29.80
N PHE A 229 4.37 13.31 -29.69
CA PHE A 229 4.56 12.25 -28.72
C PHE A 229 5.10 10.97 -29.37
N PRO A 230 5.73 10.07 -28.59
CA PRO A 230 6.16 8.77 -29.09
C PRO A 230 5.01 7.99 -29.73
N LYS A 231 5.30 7.27 -30.82
CA LYS A 231 4.31 6.43 -31.53
C LYS A 231 3.71 5.34 -30.65
N HIS A 232 4.48 4.86 -29.68
CA HIS A 232 4.05 3.84 -28.72
C HIS A 232 4.16 4.39 -27.31
N VAL A 233 3.07 4.28 -26.56
CA VAL A 233 2.91 4.85 -25.22
C VAL A 233 2.34 3.81 -24.26
N ALA A 234 2.44 4.09 -22.96
CA ALA A 234 1.72 3.34 -21.93
C ALA A 234 0.51 4.16 -21.47
N VAL A 235 -0.67 3.54 -21.42
CA VAL A 235 -1.90 4.19 -20.93
C VAL A 235 -2.37 3.46 -19.70
N LYS A 236 -2.44 4.19 -18.57
CA LYS A 236 -3.12 3.72 -17.36
C LYS A 236 -4.56 4.17 -17.40
N VAL A 237 -5.48 3.24 -17.64
CA VAL A 237 -6.92 3.46 -17.52
C VAL A 237 -7.32 3.16 -16.08
N PHE A 238 -7.80 4.17 -15.37
CA PHE A 238 -8.18 4.02 -13.97
C PHE A 238 -9.49 3.25 -13.83
N LYS A 239 -9.62 2.46 -12.75
CA LYS A 239 -10.81 1.64 -12.47
C LYS A 239 -11.39 1.96 -11.10
N GLY A 240 -12.71 1.85 -11.00
CA GLY A 240 -13.46 1.90 -9.74
C GLY A 240 -13.67 3.33 -9.22
N ALA A 241 -14.60 3.47 -8.27
CA ALA A 241 -14.82 4.72 -7.57
C ALA A 241 -13.73 4.95 -6.50
N VAL A 242 -13.32 3.91 -5.78
CA VAL A 242 -12.30 3.94 -4.73
C VAL A 242 -11.39 2.73 -4.89
N THR A 243 -10.09 2.91 -4.64
CA THR A 243 -9.07 1.86 -4.63
C THR A 243 -8.57 1.63 -3.21
N SER A 244 -7.73 0.61 -2.99
CA SER A 244 -7.13 0.39 -1.66
C SER A 244 -6.30 1.57 -1.13
N ASP A 245 -5.97 2.51 -2.00
CA ASP A 245 -5.01 3.58 -1.76
C ASP A 245 -5.64 4.97 -1.90
N GLY A 246 -6.90 5.06 -2.34
CA GLY A 246 -7.66 6.31 -2.48
C GLY A 246 -8.47 6.40 -3.78
N TYR A 247 -8.93 7.62 -4.12
CA TYR A 247 -9.63 7.88 -5.38
C TYR A 247 -8.62 7.95 -6.54
N PRO A 248 -8.93 7.38 -7.72
CA PRO A 248 -8.05 7.51 -8.88
C PRO A 248 -7.75 8.96 -9.31
N GLN A 249 -8.69 9.87 -9.08
CA GLN A 249 -8.53 11.29 -9.36
C GLN A 249 -7.43 11.94 -8.51
N ASP A 250 -7.25 11.48 -7.26
CA ASP A 250 -6.21 11.97 -6.37
C ASP A 250 -4.82 11.49 -6.80
N GLU A 251 -4.72 10.21 -7.20
CA GLU A 251 -3.49 9.66 -7.78
C GLU A 251 -3.08 10.45 -9.02
N LEU A 252 -4.01 10.67 -9.95
CA LEU A 252 -3.77 11.47 -11.14
C LEU A 252 -3.31 12.88 -10.77
N HIS A 253 -4.00 13.53 -9.84
CA HIS A 253 -3.67 14.88 -9.39
C HIS A 253 -2.25 14.97 -8.81
N ALA A 254 -1.87 14.03 -7.93
CA ALA A 254 -0.55 13.96 -7.33
C ALA A 254 0.56 13.70 -8.37
N CYS A 255 0.30 12.81 -9.34
CA CYS A 255 1.21 12.55 -10.44
C CYS A 255 1.45 13.82 -11.28
N LEU A 256 0.39 14.55 -11.62
CA LEU A 256 0.49 15.79 -12.40
C LEU A 256 1.14 16.95 -11.64
N GLN A 257 0.88 17.06 -10.33
CA GLN A 257 1.50 18.10 -9.48
C GLN A 257 3.00 17.89 -9.34
N THR A 258 3.44 16.62 -9.27
CA THR A 258 4.87 16.28 -9.16
C THR A 258 5.66 16.82 -10.34
N GLY A 259 5.11 16.73 -11.55
CA GLY A 259 5.75 17.21 -12.75
C GLY A 259 6.87 16.29 -13.25
N ARG A 260 7.82 16.87 -13.98
CA ARG A 260 8.86 16.09 -14.70
C ARG A 260 10.12 15.92 -13.88
N HIS A 261 10.56 14.67 -13.74
CA HIS A 261 11.85 14.28 -13.18
C HIS A 261 12.44 13.12 -14.00
N PRO A 262 13.77 13.08 -14.26
CA PRO A 262 14.39 12.02 -15.08
C PRO A 262 14.17 10.61 -14.53
N ASN A 263 14.04 10.46 -13.21
CA ASN A 263 13.82 9.18 -12.53
C ASN A 263 12.36 8.91 -12.13
N LEU A 264 11.39 9.64 -12.71
CA LEU A 264 9.97 9.36 -12.54
C LEU A 264 9.37 8.85 -13.85
N VAL A 265 8.31 8.04 -13.75
CA VAL A 265 7.50 7.70 -14.92
C VAL A 265 6.97 8.99 -15.56
N LYS A 266 7.27 9.18 -16.85
CA LYS A 266 6.99 10.44 -17.53
C LYS A 266 5.56 10.47 -18.06
N SER A 267 4.71 11.24 -17.38
CA SER A 267 3.36 11.60 -17.84
C SER A 267 3.44 12.60 -19.00
N ILE A 268 2.72 12.30 -20.08
CA ILE A 268 2.73 13.10 -21.32
C ILE A 268 1.37 13.68 -21.69
N ALA A 269 0.26 13.03 -21.32
CA ALA A 269 -1.10 13.53 -21.51
C ALA A 269 -2.08 12.90 -20.51
N GLN A 270 -3.26 13.49 -20.39
CA GLN A 270 -4.37 12.93 -19.61
C GLN A 270 -5.65 12.90 -20.44
N VAL A 271 -6.53 11.95 -20.14
CA VAL A 271 -7.92 11.93 -20.64
C VAL A 271 -8.84 11.99 -19.44
N ASN A 272 -9.79 12.91 -19.49
CA ASN A 272 -10.86 13.05 -18.51
C ASN A 272 -12.17 13.24 -19.27
N GLU A 273 -12.81 12.12 -19.55
CA GLU A 273 -14.10 12.00 -20.24
C GLU A 273 -15.12 11.34 -19.29
N GLU A 274 -16.41 11.40 -19.63
CA GLU A 274 -17.45 10.83 -18.80
C GLU A 274 -17.23 9.32 -18.58
N ASN A 275 -17.07 8.91 -17.32
CA ASN A 275 -16.74 7.52 -16.91
C ASN A 275 -15.42 6.97 -17.47
N TYR A 276 -14.52 7.84 -17.95
CA TYR A 276 -13.25 7.41 -18.53
C TYR A 276 -12.12 8.36 -18.13
N LEU A 277 -11.32 7.92 -17.16
CA LEU A 277 -10.13 8.60 -16.69
C LEU A 277 -8.90 7.80 -17.09
N SER A 278 -7.93 8.45 -17.74
CA SER A 278 -6.65 7.79 -18.05
C SER A 278 -5.46 8.74 -18.00
N LEU A 279 -4.30 8.17 -17.69
CA LEU A 279 -3.01 8.84 -17.75
C LEU A 279 -2.17 8.21 -18.86
N VAL A 280 -1.70 9.04 -19.78
CA VAL A 280 -0.81 8.64 -20.87
C VAL A 280 0.63 8.94 -20.44
N MET A 281 1.49 7.93 -20.53
CA MET A 281 2.87 7.93 -20.08
C MET A 281 3.79 7.45 -21.21
N GLU A 282 5.06 7.84 -21.16
CA GLU A 282 6.06 7.21 -22.03
C GLU A 282 6.19 5.72 -21.72
N LEU A 283 6.34 4.91 -22.77
CA LEU A 283 6.54 3.48 -22.62
C LEU A 283 7.93 3.22 -22.02
N ILE A 284 7.95 2.45 -20.94
CA ILE A 284 9.20 2.07 -20.27
C ILE A 284 9.92 1.02 -21.12
N PRO A 285 11.23 1.19 -21.41
CA PRO A 285 11.97 0.21 -22.22
C PRO A 285 12.03 -1.18 -21.59
N GLU A 286 12.08 -2.23 -22.44
CA GLU A 286 12.04 -3.64 -22.01
C GLU A 286 13.26 -4.09 -21.18
N ASN A 287 14.36 -3.32 -21.19
CA ASN A 287 15.56 -3.62 -20.40
C ASN A 287 15.45 -3.21 -18.93
N TYR A 288 14.33 -2.62 -18.51
CA TYR A 288 14.04 -2.32 -17.11
C TYR A 288 13.39 -3.52 -16.40
N PHE A 289 13.74 -3.71 -15.12
CA PHE A 289 13.16 -4.74 -14.27
C PHE A 289 12.95 -4.23 -12.84
N ASN A 290 12.02 -4.83 -12.10
CA ASN A 290 11.74 -4.45 -10.71
C ASN A 290 12.95 -4.67 -9.81
N LEU A 291 13.32 -3.63 -9.06
CA LEU A 291 14.42 -3.66 -8.10
C LEU A 291 14.11 -4.56 -6.90
N GLY A 292 12.87 -4.55 -6.42
CA GLY A 292 12.41 -5.34 -5.28
C GLY A 292 11.14 -6.14 -5.55
N LEU A 293 10.76 -6.94 -4.57
CA LEU A 293 9.46 -7.62 -4.44
C LEU A 293 8.70 -6.97 -3.28
N ALA A 294 7.37 -6.95 -3.39
CA ALA A 294 6.51 -6.36 -2.38
C ALA A 294 6.71 -6.99 -0.98
N PRO A 295 6.28 -6.30 0.10
CA PRO A 295 6.37 -6.84 1.44
C PRO A 295 5.63 -8.18 1.58
N SER A 296 6.23 -9.09 2.35
CA SER A 296 5.68 -10.41 2.64
C SER A 296 4.87 -10.40 3.94
N LEU A 297 4.13 -11.49 4.19
CA LEU A 297 3.52 -11.72 5.51
C LEU A 297 4.57 -11.71 6.62
N GLN A 298 5.82 -12.12 6.36
CA GLN A 298 6.86 -12.09 7.39
C GLN A 298 7.41 -10.68 7.61
N SER A 299 7.70 -9.94 6.55
CA SER A 299 8.32 -8.62 6.63
C SER A 299 7.33 -7.49 6.97
N CYS A 300 6.03 -7.74 6.82
CA CYS A 300 4.89 -6.83 7.05
C CYS A 300 4.86 -5.59 6.14
N THR A 301 5.91 -4.78 6.23
CA THR A 301 6.04 -3.44 5.67
C THR A 301 7.37 -3.25 4.94
N ARG A 302 8.34 -4.16 5.09
CA ARG A 302 9.64 -4.09 4.42
C ARG A 302 9.65 -4.89 3.14
N ASP A 303 10.30 -4.39 2.11
CA ASP A 303 10.40 -5.08 0.83
C ASP A 303 11.24 -6.35 0.94
N THR A 304 11.01 -7.25 0.00
CA THR A 304 11.80 -8.47 -0.13
C THR A 304 12.51 -8.47 -1.48
N PHE A 305 13.50 -9.34 -1.64
CA PHE A 305 14.25 -9.44 -2.88
C PHE A 305 14.25 -10.89 -3.36
N LYS A 306 14.47 -11.08 -4.67
CA LYS A 306 14.63 -12.43 -5.22
C LYS A 306 15.81 -13.12 -4.51
N PRO A 307 15.72 -14.44 -4.25
CA PRO A 307 16.85 -15.20 -3.74
C PRO A 307 18.09 -14.94 -4.61
N ASP A 308 19.25 -14.81 -3.97
CA ASP A 308 20.56 -14.57 -4.60
C ASP A 308 20.70 -13.25 -5.39
N PHE A 309 19.69 -12.37 -5.38
CA PHE A 309 19.82 -11.04 -5.95
C PHE A 309 20.77 -10.21 -5.09
N GLN A 310 21.86 -9.72 -5.70
CA GLN A 310 22.88 -8.95 -5.04
C GLN A 310 23.34 -7.78 -5.90
N LEU A 311 23.62 -6.66 -5.24
CA LEU A 311 24.19 -5.47 -5.85
C LEU A 311 25.51 -5.11 -5.17
N GLY A 312 26.46 -4.59 -5.93
CA GLY A 312 27.66 -3.98 -5.40
C GLY A 312 27.34 -2.64 -4.74
N ILE A 313 28.17 -2.21 -3.79
CA ILE A 313 27.90 -0.98 -3.02
C ILE A 313 27.84 0.28 -3.89
N HIS A 314 28.59 0.33 -5.00
CA HIS A 314 28.55 1.45 -5.94
C HIS A 314 27.21 1.52 -6.70
N GLU A 315 26.63 0.37 -7.04
CA GLU A 315 25.31 0.24 -7.67
C GLU A 315 24.23 0.73 -6.69
N ILE A 316 24.27 0.23 -5.44
CA ILE A 316 23.36 0.66 -4.36
C ILE A 316 23.45 2.17 -4.13
N LYS A 317 24.67 2.72 -4.02
CA LYS A 317 24.88 4.15 -3.84
C LYS A 317 24.26 4.96 -4.98
N SER A 318 24.46 4.53 -6.22
CA SER A 318 23.90 5.21 -7.39
C SER A 318 22.36 5.22 -7.38
N ILE A 319 21.73 4.11 -6.99
CA ILE A 319 20.27 4.01 -6.87
C ILE A 319 19.76 4.92 -5.72
N VAL A 320 20.43 4.91 -4.57
CA VAL A 320 20.06 5.75 -3.42
C VAL A 320 20.17 7.24 -3.75
N GLU A 321 21.20 7.66 -4.50
CA GLU A 321 21.35 9.05 -4.94
C GLU A 321 20.20 9.49 -5.85
N GLN A 322 19.80 8.65 -6.80
CA GLN A 322 18.65 8.92 -7.68
C GLN A 322 17.33 8.98 -6.89
N MET A 323 17.10 8.05 -5.96
CA MET A 323 15.92 8.04 -5.10
C MET A 323 15.87 9.25 -4.16
N THR A 324 17.02 9.68 -3.65
CA THR A 324 17.12 10.92 -2.87
C THR A 324 16.76 12.15 -3.72
N GLY A 325 17.14 12.17 -5.00
CA GLY A 325 16.72 13.19 -5.96
C GLY A 325 15.21 13.23 -6.15
N VAL A 326 14.59 12.07 -6.38
CA VAL A 326 13.13 11.91 -6.49
C VAL A 326 12.42 12.37 -5.22
N PHE A 327 12.87 11.92 -4.05
CA PHE A 327 12.32 12.34 -2.76
C PHE A 327 12.33 13.87 -2.58
N ASN A 328 13.46 14.52 -2.90
CA ASN A 328 13.54 15.98 -2.81
C ASN A 328 12.59 16.67 -3.78
N HIS A 329 12.53 16.19 -5.02
CA HIS A 329 11.64 16.72 -6.05
C HIS A 329 10.16 16.62 -5.68
N LEU A 330 9.72 15.47 -5.14
CA LEU A 330 8.36 15.27 -4.64
C LEU A 330 7.99 16.31 -3.58
N HIS A 331 8.88 16.49 -2.59
CA HIS A 331 8.64 17.43 -1.49
C HIS A 331 8.78 18.91 -1.86
N GLU A 332 9.60 19.24 -2.87
CA GLU A 332 9.63 20.57 -3.49
C GLU A 332 8.26 20.90 -4.12
N ASN A 333 7.65 19.92 -4.78
CA ASN A 333 6.32 20.01 -5.37
C ASN A 333 5.18 19.71 -4.37
N LYS A 334 5.46 19.58 -3.08
CA LYS A 334 4.44 19.34 -2.01
C LYS A 334 3.60 18.08 -2.21
N VAL A 335 4.23 17.03 -2.72
CA VAL A 335 3.65 15.68 -2.88
C VAL A 335 4.36 14.72 -1.93
N CYS A 336 3.57 13.97 -1.17
CA CYS A 336 3.99 12.81 -0.39
C CYS A 336 3.63 11.59 -1.22
N HIS A 337 4.58 10.74 -1.59
CA HIS A 337 4.28 9.56 -2.41
C HIS A 337 3.53 8.51 -1.60
N GLY A 338 3.86 8.35 -0.32
CA GLY A 338 3.16 7.43 0.59
C GLY A 338 3.42 5.93 0.30
N ASP A 339 4.25 5.62 -0.70
CA ASP A 339 4.59 4.26 -1.14
C ASP A 339 6.02 4.13 -1.71
N LEU A 340 6.97 4.83 -1.10
CA LEU A 340 8.38 4.73 -1.47
C LEU A 340 8.93 3.36 -1.09
N TYR A 341 9.11 2.52 -2.10
CA TYR A 341 9.49 1.11 -2.01
C TYR A 341 10.35 0.68 -3.20
N ALA A 342 11.17 -0.35 -3.01
CA ALA A 342 11.97 -0.96 -4.08
C ALA A 342 11.12 -1.73 -5.10
N HIS A 343 9.98 -2.30 -4.72
CA HIS A 343 9.07 -2.94 -5.68
C HIS A 343 8.39 -1.95 -6.63
N ASN A 344 8.34 -0.67 -6.26
CA ASN A 344 7.85 0.44 -7.10
C ASN A 344 8.96 1.11 -7.91
N VAL A 345 10.19 0.56 -7.87
CA VAL A 345 11.35 1.04 -8.63
C VAL A 345 11.72 0.04 -9.71
N LEU A 346 11.82 0.53 -10.94
CA LEU A 346 12.40 -0.16 -12.07
C LEU A 346 13.85 0.29 -12.27
N ILE A 347 14.77 -0.65 -12.50
CA ILE A 347 16.17 -0.35 -12.82
C ILE A 347 16.61 -1.05 -14.11
N ASN A 348 17.65 -0.54 -14.76
CA ASN A 348 18.31 -1.18 -15.89
C ASN A 348 19.78 -1.53 -15.57
N SER A 349 20.51 -2.07 -16.56
CA SER A 349 21.93 -2.46 -16.42
C SER A 349 22.89 -1.33 -16.09
N ASP A 350 22.50 -0.07 -16.35
CA ASP A 350 23.31 1.12 -16.05
C ASP A 350 22.99 1.71 -14.68
N ASN A 351 22.18 1.01 -13.88
CA ASN A 351 21.61 1.47 -12.60
C ASN A 351 20.70 2.70 -12.72
N HIS A 352 20.26 3.06 -13.92
CA HIS A 352 19.27 4.11 -14.07
C HIS A 352 17.94 3.62 -13.52
N MET A 353 17.33 4.40 -12.64
CA MET A 353 16.06 4.06 -12.02
C MET A 353 14.89 4.87 -12.59
N ILE A 354 13.73 4.23 -12.63
CA ILE A 354 12.42 4.86 -12.86
C ILE A 354 11.53 4.48 -11.69
N PHE A 355 11.01 5.48 -10.99
CA PHE A 355 10.09 5.31 -9.87
C PHE A 355 8.67 5.72 -10.26
N GLY A 356 7.68 5.00 -9.73
CA GLY A 356 6.27 5.24 -10.04
C GLY A 356 5.32 4.63 -9.00
N ASP A 357 4.06 4.49 -9.42
CA ASP A 357 2.90 4.08 -8.61
C ASP A 357 2.43 5.11 -7.57
N PHE A 358 1.74 6.14 -8.06
CA PHE A 358 1.23 7.23 -7.23
C PHE A 358 -0.09 6.88 -6.53
N GLY A 359 -0.48 5.60 -6.47
CA GLY A 359 -1.76 5.17 -5.90
C GLY A 359 -2.00 5.67 -4.48
N ALA A 360 -0.96 5.69 -3.64
CA ALA A 360 -1.02 6.16 -2.26
C ALA A 360 -0.60 7.63 -2.08
N ALA A 361 -0.34 8.35 -3.17
CA ALA A 361 0.22 9.69 -3.10
C ALA A 361 -0.81 10.70 -2.55
N SER A 362 -0.31 11.69 -1.83
CA SER A 362 -1.11 12.75 -1.22
C SER A 362 -0.42 14.09 -1.41
N THR A 363 -1.16 15.07 -1.93
CA THR A 363 -0.69 16.46 -1.96
C THR A 363 -0.92 17.09 -0.60
N TYR A 364 -0.02 17.99 -0.18
CA TYR A 364 -0.07 18.54 1.18
C TYR A 364 0.34 20.01 1.25
N GLY A 365 0.46 20.69 0.11
CA GLY A 365 0.92 22.07 0.01
C GLY A 365 0.02 23.09 0.73
N TYR A 366 -1.27 22.76 0.89
CA TYR A 366 -2.28 23.56 1.59
C TYR A 366 -2.18 23.46 3.12
N LEU A 367 -1.44 22.49 3.66
CA LEU A 367 -1.30 22.32 5.11
C LEU A 367 -0.35 23.37 5.72
N PRO A 368 -0.51 23.72 7.01
CA PRO A 368 0.44 24.56 7.74
C PRO A 368 1.88 24.06 7.66
N ARG A 369 2.84 24.99 7.68
CA ARG A 369 4.28 24.68 7.49
C ARG A 369 4.81 23.60 8.43
N GLU A 370 4.36 23.59 9.69
CA GLU A 370 4.73 22.58 10.68
C GLU A 370 4.32 21.17 10.23
N GLN A 371 3.10 21.00 9.75
CA GLN A 371 2.60 19.73 9.23
C GLN A 371 3.34 19.30 7.97
N GLN A 372 3.63 20.24 7.05
CA GLN A 372 4.44 19.95 5.87
C GLN A 372 5.83 19.40 6.23
N LEU A 373 6.47 19.98 7.25
CA LEU A 373 7.78 19.52 7.72
C LEU A 373 7.68 18.14 8.36
N ALA A 374 6.63 17.89 9.16
CA ALA A 374 6.42 16.61 9.80
C ALA A 374 6.08 15.48 8.79
N ILE A 375 5.29 15.76 7.75
CA ILE A 375 5.02 14.82 6.65
C ILE A 375 6.32 14.47 5.92
N LYS A 376 7.15 15.48 5.59
CA LYS A 376 8.48 15.23 5.00
C LYS A 376 9.37 14.40 5.93
N ALA A 377 9.31 14.62 7.23
CA ALA A 377 10.06 13.83 8.20
C ALA A 377 9.58 12.37 8.25
N ILE A 378 8.25 12.14 8.21
CA ILE A 378 7.66 10.80 8.09
C ILE A 378 8.18 10.10 6.83
N GLU A 379 8.04 10.71 5.65
CA GLU A 379 8.46 10.07 4.40
C GLU A 379 9.99 9.92 4.31
N SER A 380 10.79 10.74 5.00
CA SER A 380 12.24 10.50 5.07
C SER A 380 12.60 9.18 5.75
N ARG A 381 11.72 8.62 6.58
CA ARG A 381 11.89 7.29 7.19
C ARG A 381 11.64 6.18 6.16
N SER A 382 10.73 6.35 5.20
CA SER A 382 10.56 5.36 4.13
C SER A 382 11.79 5.32 3.23
N LEU A 383 12.39 6.47 2.91
CA LEU A 383 13.69 6.53 2.23
C LEU A 383 14.79 5.79 3.03
N SER A 384 14.76 5.92 4.36
CA SER A 384 15.72 5.22 5.23
C SER A 384 15.50 3.71 5.25
N PHE A 385 14.24 3.25 5.26
CA PHE A 385 13.91 1.85 5.10
C PHE A 385 14.31 1.31 3.72
N PHE A 386 14.09 2.08 2.66
CA PHE A 386 14.56 1.74 1.31
C PHE A 386 16.08 1.54 1.25
N ILE A 387 16.85 2.45 1.86
CA ILE A 387 18.32 2.30 1.95
C ILE A 387 18.69 1.03 2.73
N ASP A 388 18.06 0.80 3.89
CA ASP A 388 18.33 -0.38 4.72
C ASP A 388 17.95 -1.69 4.00
N ASP A 389 16.85 -1.71 3.25
CA ASP A 389 16.44 -2.82 2.39
C ASP A 389 17.49 -3.10 1.30
N LEU A 390 18.01 -2.08 0.61
CA LEU A 390 19.07 -2.26 -0.40
C LEU A 390 20.40 -2.71 0.20
N LEU A 391 20.76 -2.25 1.40
CA LEU A 391 21.97 -2.71 2.06
C LEU A 391 21.91 -4.19 2.45
N SER A 392 20.70 -4.76 2.62
CA SER A 392 20.52 -6.19 2.91
C SER A 392 20.93 -7.11 1.75
N ILE A 393 20.93 -6.58 0.52
CA ILE A 393 21.36 -7.29 -0.70
C ILE A 393 22.75 -6.87 -1.19
N CYS A 394 23.50 -6.13 -0.37
CA CYS A 394 24.87 -5.73 -0.69
C CYS A 394 25.78 -6.97 -0.78
N LYS A 395 26.63 -7.04 -1.80
CA LYS A 395 27.62 -8.12 -1.94
C LYS A 395 28.46 -8.24 -0.66
N PRO A 396 28.73 -9.46 -0.15
CA PRO A 396 29.47 -9.65 1.09
C PRO A 396 30.85 -8.97 1.13
N GLY A 397 31.52 -8.89 -0.02
CA GLY A 397 32.83 -8.23 -0.15
C GLY A 397 32.82 -6.71 0.06
N ASP A 398 31.65 -6.07 0.02
CA ASP A 398 31.51 -4.62 0.06
C ASP A 398 31.03 -4.07 1.42
N ILE A 399 30.67 -4.95 2.37
CA ILE A 399 30.05 -4.57 3.66
C ILE A 399 30.99 -3.72 4.53
N ASP A 400 32.30 -3.94 4.44
CA ASP A 400 33.29 -3.17 5.21
C ASP A 400 33.70 -1.84 4.56
N SER A 401 33.18 -1.54 3.37
CA SER A 401 33.50 -0.31 2.64
C SER A 401 32.99 0.95 3.37
N ASP A 402 33.68 2.07 3.15
CA ASP A 402 33.25 3.37 3.70
C ASP A 402 31.89 3.80 3.17
N HIS A 403 31.57 3.44 1.91
CA HIS A 403 30.27 3.70 1.30
C HIS A 403 29.14 2.95 2.02
N PHE A 404 29.33 1.66 2.33
CA PHE A 404 28.36 0.88 3.10
C PHE A 404 28.13 1.47 4.48
N LYS A 405 29.22 1.80 5.20
CA LYS A 405 29.15 2.41 6.54
C LYS A 405 28.43 3.76 6.51
N ALA A 406 28.69 4.59 5.50
CA ALA A 406 28.04 5.89 5.33
C ALA A 406 26.52 5.75 5.10
N LEU A 407 26.11 4.86 4.18
CA LEU A 407 24.69 4.61 3.91
C LEU A 407 23.98 3.99 5.12
N SER A 408 24.61 3.02 5.79
CA SER A 408 24.05 2.40 7.00
C SER A 408 23.86 3.41 8.14
N LYS A 409 24.80 4.35 8.29
CA LYS A 409 24.66 5.45 9.24
C LYS A 409 23.50 6.37 8.85
N SER A 410 23.37 6.72 7.57
CA SER A 410 22.27 7.54 7.07
C SER A 410 20.90 6.93 7.35
N ALA A 411 20.73 5.64 7.05
CA ALA A 411 19.48 4.92 7.29
C ALA A 411 19.06 4.91 8.77
N LYS A 412 20.02 4.86 9.69
CA LYS A 412 19.73 4.84 11.13
C LYS A 412 19.37 6.21 11.72
N MET A 413 19.89 7.30 11.15
CA MET A 413 19.66 8.66 11.68
C MET A 413 18.19 9.08 11.65
N ALA A 414 17.39 8.60 10.68
CA ALA A 414 15.97 8.96 10.57
C ALA A 414 15.08 8.41 11.70
N PHE A 415 15.59 7.46 12.49
CA PHE A 415 14.90 6.86 13.65
C PHE A 415 15.44 7.34 15.00
N SER A 416 16.40 8.28 15.00
CA SER A 416 17.15 8.71 16.19
C SER A 416 16.65 10.03 16.80
N GLY A 417 15.48 10.52 16.37
CA GLY A 417 14.95 11.85 16.71
C GLY A 417 13.59 11.82 17.37
#